data_AF-L7KN54-F1
#
_entry.id   AF-L7KN54-F1
#
_cell.length_a   1.000
_cell.length_b   1.000
_cell.length_c   1.000
_cell.angle_alpha   90.00
_cell.angle_beta   90.00
_cell.angle_gamma   90.00
#
_symmetry.space_group_name_H-M   'P 1'
#
loop_
_entity.id
_entity.type
_entity.pdbx_description
1 polymer ?
#
loop_
_entity_poly.entity_id
_entity_poly.type
_entity_poly.pdbx_seq_one_letter_code
_entity_poly.pdbx_strand_id
1 'polypeptide(L)' 'MTLINRLTGVEPPSTEPRLAVDRVACDGRGLCSVVLADYVRLDEWGYPIVDDDQVPADAGATAIRLCPARALRWR' A
#
# COMPACT_ATOMS: atom_id res chain seq x y z
N MET A 1 -3.69 1.22 -16.34
CA MET A 1 -2.49 2.06 -16.09
C MET A 1 -2.82 3.51 -16.43
N THR A 2 -3.08 4.35 -15.44
CA THR A 2 -3.42 5.77 -15.62
C THR A 2 -2.16 6.64 -15.68
N LEU A 3 -2.20 7.76 -16.41
CA LEU A 3 -1.10 8.74 -16.49
C LEU A 3 -0.61 9.19 -15.11
N ILE A 4 -1.53 9.31 -14.14
CA ILE A 4 -1.25 9.69 -12.76
C ILE A 4 -0.32 8.69 -12.04
N ASN A 5 -0.48 7.38 -12.24
CA ASN A 5 0.38 6.39 -11.57
C ASN A 5 1.82 6.47 -12.09
N ARG A 6 2.01 6.74 -13.39
CA ARG A 6 3.34 6.98 -13.97
C ARG A 6 4.01 8.23 -13.40
N LEU A 7 3.28 9.34 -13.33
CA LEU A 7 3.82 10.60 -12.82
C LEU A 7 4.17 10.54 -11.32
N THR A 8 3.45 9.74 -10.56
CA THR A 8 3.69 9.56 -9.12
C THR A 8 4.66 8.43 -8.79
N GLY A 9 5.14 7.68 -9.79
CA GLY A 9 6.08 6.57 -9.60
C GLY A 9 5.46 5.34 -8.93
N VAL A 10 4.13 5.18 -9.01
CA VAL A 10 3.36 4.14 -8.31
C VAL A 10 2.85 3.06 -9.28
N GLU A 11 3.56 2.87 -10.39
CA GLU A 11 3.17 1.87 -11.38
C GLU A 11 3.31 0.45 -10.80
N PRO A 12 2.25 -0.38 -10.80
CA PRO A 12 2.36 -1.79 -10.44
C PRO A 12 3.29 -2.54 -11.41
N PRO A 13 4.03 -3.56 -10.95
CA PRO A 13 4.80 -4.42 -11.83
C PRO A 13 3.92 -5.15 -12.85
N SER A 14 4.51 -5.57 -13.96
CA SER A 14 3.78 -6.17 -15.09
C SER A 14 3.19 -7.55 -14.80
N THR A 15 3.59 -8.22 -13.70
CA THR A 15 3.07 -9.54 -13.33
C THR A 15 3.08 -9.67 -11.81
N GLU A 16 1.96 -10.12 -11.24
CA GLU A 16 1.77 -10.40 -9.81
C GLU A 16 2.22 -9.26 -8.88
N PRO A 17 1.56 -8.08 -8.93
CA PRO A 17 1.87 -6.99 -8.02
C PRO A 17 1.65 -7.41 -6.56
N ARG A 18 2.72 -7.36 -5.77
CA ARG A 18 2.69 -7.60 -4.32
C ARG A 18 2.99 -6.32 -3.56
N LEU A 19 2.14 -6.00 -2.59
CA LEU A 19 2.32 -4.86 -1.72
C LEU A 19 3.36 -5.18 -0.64
N ALA A 20 4.29 -4.26 -0.43
CA ALA A 20 5.25 -4.34 0.67
C ALA A 20 5.11 -3.12 1.59
N VAL A 21 5.27 -3.38 2.90
CA VAL A 21 5.35 -2.35 3.93
C VAL A 21 6.79 -2.25 4.41
N ASP A 22 7.38 -1.06 4.33
CA ASP A 22 8.54 -0.68 5.10
C ASP A 22 8.11 -0.41 6.55
N ARG A 23 8.33 -1.40 7.43
CA ARG A 23 7.95 -1.29 8.84
C ARG A 23 8.82 -0.31 9.63
N VAL A 24 9.99 0.09 9.12
CA VAL A 24 10.85 1.09 9.76
C VAL A 24 10.36 2.50 9.43
N ALA A 25 9.93 2.72 8.18
CA ALA A 25 9.38 4.01 7.76
C ALA A 25 7.95 4.24 8.25
N CYS A 26 7.16 3.18 8.46
CA CYS A 26 5.77 3.29 8.89
C CYS A 26 5.65 3.92 10.29
N ASP A 27 4.75 4.88 10.45
CA ASP A 27 4.46 5.58 11.71
C ASP A 27 3.01 5.38 12.19
N GLY A 28 2.32 4.34 11.71
CA GLY A 28 1.02 3.91 12.25
C GLY A 28 -0.20 4.79 11.88
N ARG A 29 -0.18 5.50 10.74
CA ARG A 29 -1.30 6.41 10.35
C ARG A 29 -2.61 5.73 9.96
N GLY A 30 -2.61 4.43 9.71
CA GLY A 30 -3.82 3.65 9.43
C GLY A 30 -4.51 3.87 8.08
N LEU A 31 -4.07 4.83 7.24
CA LEU A 31 -4.78 5.11 5.97
C LEU A 31 -4.77 3.92 5.00
N CYS A 32 -3.76 3.05 5.08
CA CYS A 32 -3.65 1.84 4.28
C CYS A 32 -4.79 0.84 4.57
N SER A 33 -5.19 0.65 5.82
CA SER A 33 -6.30 -0.25 6.17
C SER A 33 -7.67 0.33 5.80
N VAL A 34 -7.77 1.64 5.57
CA VAL A 34 -8.99 2.25 5.04
C VAL A 34 -9.13 1.96 3.55
N VAL A 35 -8.03 2.12 2.79
CA VAL A 35 -8.02 1.89 1.34
C VAL A 35 -8.07 0.39 1.00
N LEU A 36 -7.44 -0.44 1.83
CA LEU A 36 -7.24 -1.88 1.60
C LEU A 36 -7.88 -2.71 2.72
N ALA A 37 -9.11 -2.38 3.12
CA ALA A 37 -9.76 -2.96 4.30
C ALA A 37 -9.85 -4.51 4.29
N ASP A 38 -9.94 -5.13 3.12
CA ASP A 38 -10.00 -6.59 2.97
C ASP A 38 -8.62 -7.28 2.98
N TYR A 39 -7.53 -6.51 2.95
CA TYR A 39 -6.15 -7.01 2.77
C TYR A 39 -5.19 -6.55 3.87
N VAL A 40 -5.49 -5.41 4.50
CA VAL A 40 -4.67 -4.77 5.51
C VAL A 40 -5.54 -4.40 6.69
N ARG A 41 -5.19 -4.94 7.84
CA ARG A 41 -5.76 -4.61 9.14
C ARG A 41 -4.70 -3.93 10.00
N LEU A 42 -5.13 -3.24 11.06
CA LEU A 42 -4.19 -2.65 12.02
C LEU A 42 -4.10 -3.55 13.25
N ASP A 43 -2.89 -3.61 13.82
CA ASP A 43 -2.69 -4.14 15.17
C ASP A 43 -3.16 -3.14 16.24
N GLU A 44 -3.03 -3.51 17.51
CA GLU A 44 -3.38 -2.68 18.66
C GLU A 44 -2.57 -1.38 18.78
N TRP A 45 -1.45 -1.26 18.07
CA TRP A 45 -0.59 -0.08 18.03
C TRP A 45 -0.78 0.78 16.77
N GLY A 46 -1.67 0.37 15.86
CA GLY A 46 -1.95 1.08 14.61
C GLY A 46 -1.02 0.75 13.45
N TYR A 47 -0.12 -0.24 13.60
CA TYR A 47 0.74 -0.68 12.50
C TYR A 47 0.02 -1.71 11.61
N PRO A 48 0.33 -1.71 10.30
CA PRO A 48 -0.35 -2.59 9.36
C PRO A 48 0.11 -4.04 9.52
N ILE A 49 -0.89 -4.92 9.63
CA ILE A 49 -0.80 -6.34 9.36
C ILE A 49 -1.36 -6.55 7.95
N VAL A 50 -0.54 -7.09 7.06
CA VAL A 50 -0.95 -7.46 5.69
C VAL A 50 -1.38 -8.91 5.72
N ASP A 51 -2.68 -9.16 5.56
CA ASP A 51 -3.26 -10.50 5.52
C ASP A 51 -3.02 -11.16 4.16
N ASP A 52 -3.10 -10.37 3.08
CA ASP A 52 -2.75 -10.78 1.70
C ASP A 52 -2.05 -9.61 0.99
N ASP A 53 -0.87 -9.89 0.42
CA ASP A 53 -0.08 -8.89 -0.30
C ASP A 53 -0.49 -8.74 -1.78
N GLN A 54 -1.33 -9.64 -2.29
CA GLN A 54 -1.86 -9.63 -3.66
C GLN A 54 -3.07 -8.70 -3.77
N VAL A 55 -2.84 -7.41 -3.54
CA VAL A 55 -3.89 -6.39 -3.59
C VAL A 55 -4.27 -6.00 -5.03
N PRO A 56 -5.52 -5.57 -5.28
CA PRO A 56 -5.91 -5.01 -6.58
C PRO A 56 -5.03 -3.82 -6.93
N ALA A 57 -4.49 -3.82 -8.15
CA ALA A 57 -3.46 -2.86 -8.58
C ALA A 57 -3.86 -1.39 -8.37
N ASP A 58 -5.10 -1.01 -8.70
CA ASP A 58 -5.57 0.38 -8.55
C ASP A 58 -5.76 0.79 -7.08
N ALA A 59 -6.20 -0.14 -6.23
CA ALA A 59 -6.35 0.08 -4.79
C ALA A 59 -4.98 0.15 -4.11
N GLY A 60 -4.06 -0.76 -4.43
CA GLY A 60 -2.69 -0.74 -3.95
C GLY A 60 -1.94 0.52 -4.40
N ALA A 61 -2.12 0.94 -5.65
CA ALA A 61 -1.55 2.20 -6.13
C ALA A 61 -2.11 3.39 -5.36
N THR A 62 -3.40 3.38 -5.03
CA THR A 62 -4.01 4.43 -4.20
C THR A 62 -3.47 4.43 -2.79
N ALA A 63 -3.32 3.27 -2.16
CA ALA A 63 -2.73 3.15 -0.82
C ALA A 63 -1.29 3.65 -0.80
N ILE A 64 -0.47 3.28 -1.79
CA ILE A 64 0.92 3.73 -1.93
C ILE A 64 0.98 5.26 -2.06
N ARG A 65 0.18 5.87 -2.95
CA ARG A 65 0.16 7.33 -3.14
C ARG A 65 -0.26 8.08 -1.88
N LEU A 66 -1.21 7.53 -1.12
CA LEU A 66 -1.79 8.21 0.02
C LEU A 66 -1.03 7.96 1.33
N CYS A 67 -0.09 7.03 1.38
CA CYS A 67 0.70 6.75 2.57
C CYS A 67 1.58 7.96 2.95
N PRO A 68 1.29 8.67 4.06
CA PRO A 68 2.02 9.89 4.40
C PRO A 68 3.50 9.64 4.72
N ALA A 69 3.78 8.49 5.33
CA ALA A 69 5.13 8.05 5.65
C ALA A 69 5.91 7.51 4.45
N ARG A 70 5.26 7.33 3.28
CA ARG A 70 5.84 6.66 2.10
C ARG A 70 6.39 5.26 2.42
N ALA A 71 5.70 4.56 3.33
CA ALA A 71 6.09 3.23 3.79
C ALA A 71 5.55 2.09 2.92
N LEU A 72 4.67 2.38 1.95
CA LEU A 72 4.11 1.38 1.05
C LEU A 72 4.82 1.41 -0.31
N ARG A 73 5.04 0.23 -0.90
CA ARG A 73 5.61 0.08 -2.24
C ARG A 73 5.17 -1.22 -2.89
N TRP A 74 5.35 -1.31 -4.21
CA TRP A 74 5.36 -2.59 -4.90
C TRP A 74 6.68 -3.32 -4.63
N ARG A 75 6.61 -4.65 -4.51
CA ARG A 75 7.78 -5.53 -4.39
C ARG A 75 8.36 -5.88 -5.77
#